data_AF-A0A6J4RR49-F1
#
_entry.id   AF-A0A6J4RR49-F1
#
_cell.length_a   1.000
_cell.length_b   1.000
_cell.length_c   1.000
_cell.angle_alpha   90.00
_cell.angle_beta   90.00
_cell.angle_gamma   90.00
#
_symmetry.space_group_name_H-M   'P 1'
#
loop_
_entity.id
_entity.type
_entity.pdbx_description
1 polymer ?
#
loop_
_entity_poly.entity_id
_entity_poly.type
_entity_poly.pdbx_seq_one_letter_code
_entity_poly.pdbx_strand_id
1 'polypeptide(L)'
;MEAASSTHTSSPRNGGVRLPSLLIGIGMGGFVDGIVLHQLLQWHHMLTDTGEHPAGTVAGLEANTLADGIFHAATWLFVITGVTLAVRSWQQNRLAPSPSAHLGLLLAGWGLFNLVEGITNHLVLGVHHVRDDLGGPLSWDLGFVALGLLQVLAGFALARRAPTAAQRAPRKR
;
A
#
# COMPACT_ATOMS: atom_id res chain seq x y z
N MET A 1 -54.98 5.26 -20.78
CA MET A 1 -53.97 6.33 -20.59
C MET A 1 -53.13 5.89 -19.41
N GLU A 2 -52.11 5.07 -19.69
CA GLU A 2 -51.33 4.33 -18.69
C GLU A 2 -49.93 4.91 -18.66
N ALA A 3 -49.58 5.56 -17.55
CA ALA A 3 -48.29 6.22 -17.37
C ALA A 3 -47.24 5.17 -17.02
N ALA A 4 -46.31 4.95 -17.93
CA ALA A 4 -45.14 4.10 -17.71
C ALA A 4 -44.26 4.69 -16.61
N SER A 5 -44.13 3.95 -15.50
CA SER A 5 -43.19 4.25 -14.41
C SER A 5 -41.77 3.99 -14.88
N SER A 6 -41.00 5.05 -15.07
CA SER A 6 -39.58 5.00 -15.41
C SER A 6 -38.77 4.54 -14.20
N THR A 7 -38.36 3.28 -14.18
CA THR A 7 -37.41 2.73 -13.22
C THR A 7 -36.01 3.31 -13.50
N HIS A 8 -35.60 4.27 -12.67
CA HIS A 8 -34.20 4.71 -12.61
C HIS A 8 -33.32 3.54 -12.15
N THR A 9 -32.65 2.87 -13.08
CA THR A 9 -31.56 1.95 -12.79
C THR A 9 -30.34 2.76 -12.39
N SER A 10 -30.23 3.09 -11.10
CA SER A 10 -29.00 3.66 -10.54
C SER A 10 -27.84 2.70 -10.84
N SER A 11 -26.89 3.11 -11.67
CA SER A 11 -25.70 2.31 -11.95
C SER A 11 -24.98 1.97 -10.64
N PRO A 12 -24.50 0.73 -10.43
CA PRO A 12 -23.77 0.37 -9.23
C PRO A 12 -22.56 1.28 -9.10
N ARG A 13 -22.48 2.07 -8.02
CA ARG A 13 -21.29 2.90 -7.75
C ARG A 13 -20.11 1.98 -7.44
N ASN A 14 -19.34 1.66 -8.47
CA ASN A 14 -18.08 0.89 -8.44
C ASN A 14 -16.97 1.51 -7.54
N GLY A 15 -17.22 2.66 -6.90
CA GLY A 15 -16.25 3.39 -6.09
C GLY A 15 -15.96 2.80 -4.70
N GLY A 16 -16.82 1.92 -4.15
CA GLY A 16 -16.70 1.46 -2.75
C GLY A 16 -15.55 0.49 -2.45
N VAL A 17 -14.97 -0.14 -3.46
CA VAL A 17 -14.03 -1.27 -3.29
C VAL A 17 -12.57 -0.90 -3.56
N ARG A 18 -12.34 0.26 -4.20
CA ARG A 18 -11.00 0.68 -4.59
C ARG A 18 -10.16 1.10 -3.39
N LEU A 19 -10.74 1.96 -2.55
CA LEU A 19 -10.07 2.51 -1.37
C LEU A 19 -9.68 1.44 -0.35
N PRO A 20 -10.53 0.46 0.02
CA PRO A 20 -10.13 -0.65 0.90
C PRO A 20 -8.86 -1.36 0.42
N SER A 21 -8.81 -1.73 -0.87
CA SER A 21 -7.67 -2.47 -1.43
C SER A 21 -6.40 -1.62 -1.48
N LEU A 22 -6.52 -0.33 -1.81
CA LEU A 22 -5.37 0.60 -1.78
C LEU A 22 -4.81 0.76 -0.37
N LEU A 23 -5.65 0.96 0.64
CA LEU A 23 -5.22 1.15 2.03
C LEU A 23 -4.54 -0.10 2.59
N ILE A 24 -5.09 -1.29 2.31
CA ILE A 24 -4.43 -2.55 2.66
C ILE A 24 -3.07 -2.63 1.96
N GLY A 25 -3.00 -2.28 0.66
CA GLY A 25 -1.75 -2.26 -0.09
C GLY A 25 -0.68 -1.34 0.52
N ILE A 26 -1.06 -0.12 0.91
CA ILE A 26 -0.17 0.84 1.59
C ILE A 26 0.38 0.23 2.88
N GLY A 27 -0.52 -0.29 3.74
CA GLY A 27 -0.13 -0.90 5.00
C GLY A 27 0.76 -2.12 4.82
N MET A 28 0.46 -2.99 3.86
CA MET A 28 1.28 -4.16 3.53
C MET A 28 2.66 -3.75 2.99
N GLY A 29 2.73 -2.70 2.16
CA GLY A 29 4.01 -2.16 1.70
C GLY A 29 4.90 -1.72 2.84
N GLY A 30 4.34 -0.94 3.77
CA GLY A 30 5.07 -0.51 4.97
C GLY A 30 5.41 -1.65 5.93
N PHE A 31 4.58 -2.69 6.04
CA PHE A 31 4.96 -3.90 6.76
C PHE A 31 6.14 -4.63 6.12
N VAL A 32 6.15 -4.77 4.79
CA VAL A 32 7.25 -5.45 4.12
C VAL A 32 8.54 -4.64 4.28
N ASP A 33 8.46 -3.33 4.16
CA ASP A 33 9.57 -2.42 4.39
C ASP A 33 10.13 -2.56 5.83
N GLY A 34 9.28 -2.39 6.84
CA GLY A 34 9.67 -2.49 8.25
C GLY A 34 10.11 -3.90 8.67
N ILE A 35 9.47 -4.96 8.20
CA ILE A 35 9.87 -6.33 8.57
C ILE A 35 11.13 -6.73 7.81
N VAL A 36 11.14 -6.58 6.48
CA VAL A 36 12.23 -7.12 5.66
C VAL A 36 13.44 -6.21 5.74
N LEU A 37 13.29 -4.90 5.49
CA LEU A 37 14.43 -4.01 5.39
C LEU A 37 14.94 -3.56 6.77
N HIS A 38 14.05 -3.24 7.70
CA HIS A 38 14.48 -2.80 9.04
C HIS A 38 14.86 -3.95 9.97
N GLN A 39 14.09 -5.05 9.98
CA GLN A 39 14.24 -6.07 11.03
C GLN A 39 15.02 -7.31 10.59
N LEU A 40 14.70 -7.86 9.41
CA LEU A 40 15.38 -9.07 8.91
C LEU A 40 16.74 -8.75 8.32
N LEU A 41 16.80 -7.72 7.49
CA LEU A 41 18.03 -7.32 6.80
C LEU A 41 18.80 -6.24 7.55
N GLN A 42 18.11 -5.43 8.36
CA GLN A 42 18.69 -4.34 9.12
C GLN A 42 19.52 -3.38 8.25
N TRP A 43 19.07 -3.15 7.02
CA TRP A 43 19.76 -2.27 6.08
C TRP A 43 19.68 -0.82 6.51
N HIS A 44 18.59 -0.47 7.20
CA HIS A 44 18.25 0.87 7.60
C HIS A 44 17.20 0.82 8.72
N HIS A 45 17.09 1.86 9.53
CA HIS A 45 16.04 2.04 10.53
C HIS A 45 15.55 3.50 10.54
N MET A 46 14.37 3.74 11.11
CA MET A 46 13.74 5.07 11.10
C MET A 46 14.62 6.24 11.58
N LEU A 47 15.64 6.00 12.41
CA LEU A 47 16.48 7.05 13.00
C LEU A 47 17.98 6.91 12.69
N THR A 48 18.42 5.86 11.98
CA THR A 48 19.86 5.56 11.88
C THR A 48 20.68 6.65 11.20
N ASP A 49 20.13 7.28 10.17
CA ASP A 49 20.84 8.29 9.40
C ASP A 49 20.83 9.69 10.07
N THR A 50 20.09 9.85 11.16
CA THR A 50 20.12 11.10 11.96
C THR A 50 21.44 11.31 12.70
N GLY A 51 22.26 10.26 12.84
CA GLY A 51 23.53 10.27 13.58
C GLY A 51 23.39 10.18 15.11
N GLU A 52 22.20 10.47 15.67
CA GLU A 52 21.94 10.40 17.12
C GLU A 52 21.65 8.97 17.61
N HIS A 53 21.21 8.09 16.71
CA HIS A 53 20.74 6.74 17.03
C HIS A 53 21.45 5.65 16.21
N PRO A 54 22.78 5.46 16.36
CA PRO A 54 23.52 4.49 15.57
C PRO A 54 23.13 3.05 15.93
N ALA A 55 22.89 2.22 14.92
CA ALA A 55 22.52 0.81 15.07
C ALA A 55 23.65 -0.08 15.66
N GLY A 56 24.87 0.45 15.79
CA GLY A 56 26.00 -0.25 16.43
C GLY A 56 26.00 -0.20 17.97
N THR A 57 25.03 0.48 18.59
CA THR A 57 24.94 0.64 20.05
C THR A 57 23.61 0.10 20.57
N VAL A 58 23.59 -0.39 21.82
CA VAL A 58 22.35 -0.87 22.45
C VAL A 58 21.30 0.24 22.54
N ALA A 59 21.69 1.43 23.01
CA ALA A 59 20.78 2.57 23.11
C ALA A 59 20.23 3.01 21.75
N GLY A 60 21.06 3.01 20.70
CA GLY A 60 20.61 3.31 19.35
C GLY A 60 19.64 2.24 18.81
N LEU A 61 19.90 0.95 19.06
CA LEU A 61 18.99 -0.12 18.68
C LEU A 61 17.65 -0.05 19.43
N GLU A 62 17.64 0.30 20.71
CA GLU A 62 16.40 0.50 21.48
C GLU A 62 15.56 1.65 20.90
N ALA A 63 16.20 2.78 20.57
CA ALA A 63 15.53 3.92 19.95
C ALA A 63 14.96 3.58 18.56
N ASN A 64 15.75 2.92 17.71
CA ASN A 64 15.30 2.47 16.40
C ASN A 64 14.19 1.42 16.50
N THR A 65 14.28 0.47 17.43
CA THR A 65 13.23 -0.53 17.66
C THR A 65 11.90 0.14 18.04
N LEU A 66 11.95 1.16 18.89
CA LEU A 66 10.76 1.94 19.24
C LEU A 66 10.20 2.69 18.03
N ALA A 67 11.05 3.39 17.28
CA ALA A 67 10.64 4.16 16.10
C ALA A 67 10.06 3.24 15.00
N ASP A 68 10.71 2.12 14.71
CA ASP A 68 10.23 1.08 13.81
C ASP A 68 8.89 0.53 14.30
N GLY A 69 8.71 0.30 15.61
CA GLY A 69 7.44 -0.14 16.20
C GLY A 69 6.31 0.88 15.99
N ILE A 70 6.59 2.18 16.13
CA ILE A 70 5.63 3.26 15.85
C ILE A 70 5.28 3.30 14.36
N PHE A 71 6.27 3.17 13.49
CA PHE A 71 6.07 3.05 12.05
C PHE A 71 5.17 1.85 11.69
N HIS A 72 5.43 0.68 12.28
CA HIS A 72 4.58 -0.51 12.13
C HIS A 72 3.17 -0.28 12.65
N ALA A 73 3.00 0.42 13.77
CA ALA A 73 1.67 0.74 14.28
C ALA A 73 0.90 1.64 13.29
N ALA A 74 1.58 2.62 12.66
CA ALA A 74 0.97 3.47 11.65
C ALA A 74 0.55 2.67 10.39
N THR A 75 1.41 1.78 9.88
CA THR A 75 1.10 0.93 8.72
C THR A 75 0.00 -0.08 9.03
N TRP A 76 -0.04 -0.59 10.27
CA TRP A 76 -1.12 -1.43 10.78
C TRP A 76 -2.49 -0.73 10.77
N LEU A 77 -2.54 0.56 11.12
CA LEU A 77 -3.79 1.34 11.06
C LEU A 77 -4.33 1.46 9.63
N PHE A 78 -3.47 1.54 8.62
CA PHE A 78 -3.89 1.49 7.21
C PHE A 78 -4.56 0.14 6.88
N VAL A 79 -3.97 -0.97 7.34
CA VAL A 79 -4.56 -2.31 7.16
C VAL A 79 -5.90 -2.44 7.87
N ILE A 80 -6.01 -2.05 9.15
CA ILE A 80 -7.27 -2.08 9.90
C ILE A 80 -8.34 -1.26 9.20
N THR A 81 -8.00 -0.05 8.76
CA THR A 81 -8.93 0.85 8.09
C THR A 81 -9.40 0.23 6.78
N GLY A 82 -8.48 -0.29 5.97
CA GLY A 82 -8.81 -0.96 4.71
C GLY A 82 -9.71 -2.19 4.90
N VAL A 83 -9.41 -3.06 5.88
CA VAL A 83 -10.23 -4.22 6.22
C VAL A 83 -11.62 -3.79 6.72
N THR A 84 -11.68 -2.79 7.60
CA THR A 84 -12.94 -2.26 8.14
C THR A 84 -13.83 -1.70 7.02
N LEU A 85 -13.25 -0.95 6.08
CA LEU A 85 -13.98 -0.44 4.91
C LEU A 85 -14.41 -1.56 3.96
N ALA A 86 -13.61 -2.62 3.80
CA ALA A 86 -14.00 -3.81 3.05
C ALA A 86 -15.22 -4.52 3.69
N VAL A 87 -15.19 -4.73 5.01
CA VAL A 87 -16.30 -5.32 5.77
C VAL A 87 -17.56 -4.46 5.64
N ARG A 88 -17.44 -3.14 5.79
CA ARG A 88 -18.57 -2.20 5.57
C ARG A 88 -19.13 -2.28 4.16
N SER A 89 -18.27 -2.43 3.15
CA SER A 89 -18.69 -2.61 1.76
C SER A 89 -19.53 -3.90 1.59
N TRP A 90 -19.15 -4.99 2.24
CA TRP A 90 -19.92 -6.24 2.23
C TRP A 90 -21.26 -6.12 2.97
N GLN A 91 -21.28 -5.46 4.14
CA GLN A 91 -22.53 -5.20 4.88
C GLN A 91 -23.52 -4.34 4.06
N GLN A 92 -23.02 -3.53 3.13
CA GLN A 92 -23.83 -2.74 2.19
C GLN A 92 -24.22 -3.49 0.91
N ASN A 93 -24.01 -4.81 0.83
CA ASN A 93 -24.27 -5.64 -0.35
C ASN A 93 -23.58 -5.14 -1.64
N ARG A 94 -22.42 -4.47 -1.51
CA ARG A 94 -21.63 -4.09 -2.69
C ARG A 94 -20.92 -5.32 -3.25
N LEU A 95 -20.87 -5.41 -4.58
CA LEU A 95 -20.17 -6.50 -5.26
C LEU A 95 -18.68 -6.53 -4.89
N ALA A 96 -18.18 -7.74 -4.60
CA ALA A 96 -16.75 -7.95 -4.40
C ALA A 96 -15.95 -7.60 -5.67
N PRO A 97 -14.71 -7.10 -5.53
CA PRO A 97 -13.84 -6.89 -6.68
C PRO A 97 -13.50 -8.23 -7.33
N SER A 98 -13.17 -8.22 -8.62
CA SER A 98 -12.49 -9.39 -9.19
C SER A 98 -11.12 -9.57 -8.50
N PRO A 99 -10.57 -10.81 -8.45
CA PRO A 99 -9.25 -11.04 -7.89
C PRO A 99 -8.17 -10.15 -8.51
N SER A 100 -8.18 -9.96 -9.83
CA SER A 100 -7.24 -9.09 -10.53
C SER A 100 -7.39 -7.62 -10.14
N ALA A 101 -8.63 -7.13 -9.96
CA ALA A 101 -8.87 -5.77 -9.48
C ALA A 101 -8.34 -5.57 -8.04
N HIS A 102 -8.58 -6.55 -7.17
CA HIS A 102 -8.09 -6.49 -5.80
C HIS A 102 -6.57 -6.53 -5.72
N LEU A 103 -5.93 -7.53 -6.35
CA LEU A 103 -4.48 -7.69 -6.37
C LEU A 103 -3.78 -6.48 -7.02
N GLY A 104 -4.34 -5.96 -8.12
CA GLY A 104 -3.80 -4.76 -8.76
C GLY A 104 -3.83 -3.54 -7.86
N LEU A 105 -4.89 -3.36 -7.08
CA LEU A 105 -4.99 -2.24 -6.15
C LEU A 105 -4.16 -2.43 -4.86
N LEU A 106 -3.98 -3.67 -4.39
CA LEU A 106 -2.99 -3.96 -3.34
C LEU A 106 -1.58 -3.57 -3.80
N LEU A 107 -1.19 -4.00 -5.01
CA LEU A 107 0.11 -3.67 -5.60
C LEU A 107 0.27 -2.16 -5.80
N ALA A 108 -0.77 -1.47 -6.28
CA ALA A 108 -0.72 -0.02 -6.43
C ALA A 108 -0.64 0.71 -5.07
N GLY A 109 -1.32 0.21 -4.04
CA GLY A 109 -1.21 0.73 -2.68
C GLY A 109 0.20 0.59 -2.12
N TRP A 110 0.83 -0.58 -2.30
CA TRP A 110 2.23 -0.78 -1.92
C TRP A 110 3.13 0.20 -2.68
N GLY A 111 3.00 0.29 -4.00
CA GLY A 111 3.80 1.23 -4.78
C GLY A 111 3.63 2.68 -4.32
N LEU A 112 2.42 3.08 -3.90
CA LEU A 112 2.19 4.41 -3.34
C LEU A 112 2.90 4.62 -2.01
N PHE A 113 2.93 3.60 -1.13
CA PHE A 113 3.75 3.64 0.08
C PHE A 113 5.22 3.89 -0.28
N ASN A 114 5.80 3.07 -1.17
CA ASN A 114 7.21 3.22 -1.58
C ASN A 114 7.51 4.60 -2.19
N LEU A 115 6.59 5.17 -2.97
CA LEU A 115 6.77 6.51 -3.54
C LEU A 115 6.75 7.59 -2.47
N VAL A 116 5.78 7.56 -1.55
CA VAL A 116 5.66 8.57 -0.49
C VAL A 116 6.85 8.49 0.45
N GLU A 117 7.19 7.29 0.88
CA GLU A 117 8.33 6.99 1.75
C GLU A 117 9.64 7.45 1.07
N GLY A 118 9.95 6.91 -0.11
CA GLY A 118 11.23 7.20 -0.76
C GLY A 118 11.39 8.66 -1.20
N ILE A 119 10.32 9.31 -1.67
CA ILE A 119 10.41 10.74 -2.03
C ILE A 119 10.56 11.59 -0.77
N THR A 120 9.76 11.34 0.26
CA THR A 120 9.72 12.22 1.43
C THR A 120 10.94 12.00 2.31
N ASN A 121 11.20 10.75 2.72
CA ASN A 121 12.21 10.45 3.72
C ASN A 121 13.60 10.33 3.11
N HIS A 122 13.73 9.69 1.94
CA HIS A 122 15.06 9.43 1.36
C HIS A 122 15.55 10.61 0.52
N LEU A 123 14.69 11.21 -0.30
CA LEU A 123 15.12 12.26 -1.24
C LEU A 123 14.93 13.69 -0.72
N VAL A 124 13.81 14.00 -0.06
CA VAL A 124 13.51 15.37 0.39
C VAL A 124 14.08 15.64 1.76
N LEU A 125 13.82 14.76 2.73
CA LEU A 125 14.29 14.93 4.11
C LEU A 125 15.70 14.37 4.30
N GLY A 126 16.06 13.29 3.60
CA GLY A 126 17.36 12.63 3.75
C GLY A 126 17.62 12.19 5.19
N VAL A 127 16.58 11.65 5.83
CA VAL A 127 16.64 11.22 7.24
C VAL A 127 16.83 9.70 7.39
N HIS A 128 16.80 9.00 6.25
CA HIS A 128 16.82 7.56 6.14
C HIS A 128 17.05 7.20 4.67
N HIS A 129 17.95 6.27 4.36
CA HIS A 129 18.21 5.77 3.02
C HIS A 129 18.03 4.25 2.96
N VAL A 130 17.71 3.72 1.77
CA VAL A 130 17.47 2.28 1.59
C VAL A 130 18.67 1.41 2.03
N ARG A 131 19.89 1.95 1.90
CA ARG A 131 21.14 1.28 2.28
C ARG A 131 21.99 2.21 3.16
N ASP A 132 21.41 2.68 4.26
CA ASP A 132 22.12 3.44 5.32
C ASP A 132 23.40 2.72 5.76
N ASP A 133 23.36 1.39 5.85
CA ASP A 133 24.51 0.55 6.20
C ASP A 133 25.72 0.68 5.25
N LEU A 134 25.51 1.19 4.03
CA LEU A 134 26.55 1.49 3.05
C LEU A 134 26.85 2.99 2.92
N GLY A 135 26.32 3.82 3.82
CA GLY A 135 26.46 5.28 3.79
C GLY A 135 25.51 5.99 2.83
N GLY A 136 24.30 5.44 2.63
CA GLY A 136 23.22 6.12 1.90
C GLY A 136 23.46 6.37 0.40
N PRO A 137 23.85 5.37 -0.41
CA PRO A 137 24.03 5.57 -1.84
C PRO A 137 22.71 5.90 -2.56
N LEU A 138 22.63 7.12 -3.14
CA LEU A 138 21.46 7.65 -3.85
C LEU A 138 20.85 6.70 -4.91
N SER A 139 21.67 5.84 -5.53
CA SER A 139 21.20 4.88 -6.54
C SER A 139 20.16 3.89 -5.98
N TRP A 140 20.25 3.54 -4.70
CA TRP A 140 19.29 2.65 -4.05
C TRP A 140 17.96 3.34 -3.79
N ASP A 141 17.97 4.61 -3.37
CA ASP A 141 16.74 5.39 -3.15
C ASP A 141 16.00 5.65 -4.46
N LEU A 142 16.74 6.00 -5.51
CA LEU A 142 16.18 6.14 -6.86
C LEU A 142 15.61 4.81 -7.37
N GLY A 143 16.28 3.69 -7.08
CA GLY A 143 15.78 2.35 -7.40
C GLY A 143 14.48 2.02 -6.66
N PHE A 144 14.38 2.38 -5.38
CA PHE A 144 13.18 2.18 -4.56
C PHE A 144 12.00 3.02 -5.06
N VAL A 145 12.22 4.30 -5.35
CA VAL A 145 11.20 5.18 -5.94
C VAL A 145 10.77 4.69 -7.32
N ALA A 146 11.72 4.27 -8.17
CA ALA A 146 11.41 3.72 -9.49
C ALA A 146 10.58 2.42 -9.38
N LEU A 147 10.92 1.53 -8.43
CA LEU A 147 10.14 0.33 -8.15
C LEU A 147 8.72 0.69 -7.69
N GLY A 148 8.57 1.67 -6.79
CA GLY A 148 7.28 2.19 -6.36
C GLY A 148 6.43 2.67 -7.53
N LEU A 149 7.01 3.47 -8.43
CA LEU A 149 6.33 3.93 -9.65
C LEU A 149 5.87 2.76 -10.53
N LEU A 150 6.74 1.77 -10.76
CA LEU A 150 6.41 0.58 -11.54
C LEU A 150 5.28 -0.23 -10.90
N GLN A 151 5.29 -0.39 -9.58
CA GLN A 151 4.21 -1.07 -8.84
C GLN A 151 2.87 -0.34 -8.98
N VAL A 152 2.86 1.00 -8.88
CA VAL A 152 1.65 1.82 -9.09
C VAL A 152 1.09 1.62 -10.50
N LEU A 153 1.94 1.76 -11.52
CA LEU A 153 1.53 1.65 -12.92
C LEU A 153 1.04 0.23 -13.25
N ALA A 154 1.78 -0.79 -12.84
CA ALA A 154 1.41 -2.19 -13.05
C ALA A 154 0.14 -2.56 -12.28
N GLY A 155 -0.01 -2.09 -11.05
CA GLY A 155 -1.17 -2.33 -10.21
C GLY A 155 -2.44 -1.75 -10.81
N PHE A 156 -2.41 -0.48 -11.26
CA PHE A 156 -3.56 0.12 -11.94
C PHE A 156 -3.84 -0.54 -13.30
N ALA A 157 -2.82 -0.93 -14.07
CA ALA A 157 -3.01 -1.64 -15.33
C ALA A 157 -3.69 -3.00 -15.11
N LEU A 158 -3.27 -3.76 -14.10
CA LEU A 158 -3.89 -5.02 -13.71
C LEU A 158 -5.34 -4.82 -13.26
N ALA A 159 -5.60 -3.78 -12.47
CA ALA A 159 -6.94 -3.51 -11.98
C ALA A 159 -7.93 -3.09 -13.08
N ARG A 160 -7.44 -2.45 -14.16
CA ARG A 160 -8.26 -2.06 -15.33
C ARG A 160 -8.62 -3.23 -16.24
N ARG A 161 -7.82 -4.30 -16.26
CA ARG A 161 -8.03 -5.50 -17.09
C ARG A 161 -9.02 -6.49 -16.47
N ALA A 162 -9.51 -6.21 -15.27
CA ALA A 162 -10.50 -7.02 -14.58
C ALA A 162 -11.80 -7.15 -15.40
N PRO A 163 -12.24 -8.38 -15.74
CA PRO A 163 -13.54 -8.61 -16.37
C PRO A 163 -14.66 -7.98 -15.54
N THR A 164 -15.50 -7.15 -16.15
CA THR A 164 -16.72 -6.67 -15.51
C THR A 164 -17.63 -7.85 -15.21
N ALA A 165 -18.37 -7.81 -14.08
CA ALA A 165 -19.27 -8.87 -13.65
C ALA A 165 -20.25 -9.36 -14.75
N ALA A 166 -20.55 -8.52 -15.74
CA ALA A 166 -21.34 -8.84 -16.93
C ALA A 166 -20.75 -9.97 -17.82
N GLN A 167 -19.43 -10.18 -17.81
CA GLN A 167 -18.78 -11.26 -18.58
C GLN A 167 -18.79 -12.61 -17.84
N ARG A 168 -19.23 -12.64 -16.58
CA ARG A 168 -19.25 -13.83 -15.73
C ARG A 168 -20.59 -14.57 -15.74
N ALA A 169 -21.53 -14.18 -16.60
CA ALA A 169 -22.81 -14.86 -16.73
C ALA A 169 -22.57 -16.35 -17.02
N PRO A 170 -23.17 -17.28 -16.24
CA PRO A 170 -23.01 -18.70 -16.50
C PRO A 170 -23.54 -18.98 -17.91
N ARG A 171 -22.69 -19.57 -18.76
CA ARG A 171 -23.17 -20.24 -19.98
C ARG A 171 -24.18 -21.27 -19.51
N LYS A 172 -25.48 -21.02 -19.72
CA LYS A 172 -26.53 -22.02 -19.53
C LYS A 172 -26.12 -23.23 -20.39
N ARG A 173 -25.87 -24.35 -19.72
CA ARG A 173 -25.84 -25.67 -20.37
C ARG A 173 -27.26 -26.18 -20.49
#